data_AF-A0A7M3LST2-F1
#
_entry.id   AF-A0A7M3LST2-F1
#
_cell.length_a   1.000
_cell.length_b   1.000
_cell.length_c   1.000
_cell.angle_alpha   90.00
_cell.angle_beta   90.00
_cell.angle_gamma   90.00
#
_symmetry.space_group_name_H-M   'P 1'
#
loop_
_entity.id
_entity.type
_entity.pdbx_description
1 polymer ?
#
loop_
_entity_poly.entity_id
_entity_poly.type
_entity_poly.pdbx_seq_one_letter_code
_entity_poly.pdbx_strand_id
1 'polypeptide(L)'
;MFPDAPPFTPAQRDLSDRMIGYWTRFAHAADPNAPGAPPWPRLLPRGRAAVVQSLAPGPGGIGPVDAAAEHRCDFWRQQAQDHRAGGP
;
A
#
# COMPACT_ATOMS: atom_id res chain seq x y z
N MET A 1 -2.47 -12.79 -22.07
CA MET A 1 -3.67 -12.64 -21.24
C MET A 1 -3.93 -14.00 -20.61
N PHE A 2 -4.06 -14.12 -19.29
CA PHE A 2 -4.17 -15.41 -18.61
C PHE A 2 -5.58 -15.99 -18.85
N PRO A 3 -5.72 -17.05 -19.64
CA PRO A 3 -7.03 -17.49 -20.16
C PRO A 3 -7.97 -18.05 -19.07
N ASP A 4 -7.43 -18.43 -17.90
CA ASP A 4 -8.18 -19.10 -16.83
C ASP A 4 -8.25 -18.29 -15.52
N ALA A 5 -7.95 -16.98 -15.57
CA ALA A 5 -8.09 -16.14 -14.37
C ALA A 5 -9.58 -15.93 -14.04
N PRO A 6 -10.01 -16.14 -12.79
CA PRO A 6 -11.37 -15.84 -12.39
C PRO A 6 -11.66 -14.34 -12.59
N PRO A 7 -12.90 -13.96 -12.94
CA PRO A 7 -13.26 -12.56 -13.05
C PRO A 7 -13.12 -11.88 -11.69
N PHE A 8 -12.76 -10.59 -11.70
CA PHE A 8 -12.70 -9.81 -10.47
C PHE A 8 -14.05 -9.80 -9.74
N THR A 9 -14.02 -9.74 -8.42
CA THR A 9 -15.21 -9.46 -7.61
C THR A 9 -15.62 -8.00 -7.74
N PRO A 10 -16.86 -7.62 -7.38
CA PRO A 10 -17.27 -6.21 -7.35
C PRO A 10 -16.31 -5.35 -6.52
N ALA A 11 -15.90 -5.81 -5.33
CA ALA A 11 -14.96 -5.10 -4.48
C ALA A 11 -13.56 -4.93 -5.10
N GLN A 12 -13.11 -5.87 -5.93
CA GLN A 12 -11.85 -5.75 -6.67
C GLN A 12 -11.94 -4.78 -7.85
N ARG A 13 -13.06 -4.76 -8.58
CA ARG A 13 -13.34 -3.72 -9.59
C ARG A 13 -13.37 -2.35 -8.96
N ASP A 14 -14.08 -2.24 -7.83
CA ASP A 14 -14.14 -1.02 -7.06
C ASP A 14 -12.74 -0.53 -6.67
N LEU A 15 -11.90 -1.39 -6.10
CA LEU A 15 -10.52 -1.07 -5.78
C LEU A 15 -9.74 -0.59 -7.01
N SER A 16 -9.86 -1.29 -8.15
CA SER A 16 -9.19 -0.92 -9.41
C SER A 16 -9.56 0.50 -9.84
N ASP A 17 -10.83 0.88 -9.79
CA ASP A 17 -11.28 2.22 -10.14
C ASP A 17 -10.65 3.29 -9.22
N ARG A 18 -10.51 2.99 -7.92
CA ARG A 18 -9.83 3.90 -6.96
C ARG A 18 -8.34 4.00 -7.27
N MET A 19 -7.67 2.89 -7.58
CA MET A 19 -6.24 2.90 -7.95
C MET A 19 -5.97 3.72 -9.20
N ILE A 20 -6.79 3.56 -10.24
CA ILE A 20 -6.72 4.38 -11.47
C ILE A 20 -6.91 5.85 -11.12
N GLY A 21 -7.91 6.18 -10.29
CA GLY A 21 -8.17 7.54 -9.83
C GLY A 21 -6.98 8.18 -9.09
N TYR A 22 -6.41 7.48 -8.11
CA TYR A 22 -5.26 7.98 -7.35
C TYR A 22 -4.05 8.24 -8.27
N TRP A 23 -3.72 7.29 -9.14
CA TRP A 23 -2.52 7.38 -9.98
C TRP A 23 -2.63 8.41 -11.09
N THR A 24 -3.80 8.54 -11.73
CA THR A 24 -4.01 9.57 -12.75
C THR A 24 -3.92 10.98 -12.15
N ARG A 25 -4.45 11.19 -10.94
CA ARG A 25 -4.37 12.49 -10.24
C ARG A 25 -2.97 12.81 -9.76
N PHE A 26 -2.27 11.82 -9.21
CA PHE A 26 -0.87 11.99 -8.85
C PHE A 26 -0.01 12.35 -10.08
N ALA A 27 -0.20 11.65 -11.20
CA ALA A 27 0.51 11.97 -12.44
C ALA A 27 0.21 13.39 -12.95
N HIS A 28 -1.01 13.89 -12.74
CA HIS A 28 -1.43 15.22 -13.16
C HIS A 28 -0.94 16.35 -12.23
N ALA A 29 -0.99 16.17 -10.91
CA ALA A 29 -0.84 17.27 -9.94
C ALA A 29 0.07 16.96 -8.74
N ALA A 30 0.73 15.79 -8.71
CA ALA A 30 1.48 15.27 -7.56
C ALA A 30 0.62 15.11 -6.27
N ASP A 31 -0.70 15.13 -6.41
CA ASP A 31 -1.67 14.89 -5.35
C ASP A 31 -2.64 13.79 -5.80
N PRO A 32 -2.66 12.61 -5.14
CA PRO A 32 -3.57 11.53 -5.51
C PRO A 32 -5.02 11.82 -5.10
N ASN A 33 -5.27 12.78 -4.20
CA ASN A 33 -6.57 12.92 -3.53
C ASN A 33 -7.72 13.37 -4.45
N ALA A 34 -8.92 12.85 -4.16
CA ALA A 34 -10.15 13.12 -4.91
C ALA A 34 -11.34 13.28 -3.96
N PRO A 35 -12.34 14.11 -4.32
CA PRO A 35 -13.63 14.08 -3.63
C PRO A 35 -14.22 12.66 -3.63
N GLY A 36 -14.62 12.16 -2.45
CA GLY A 36 -15.24 10.85 -2.30
C GLY A 36 -14.30 9.65 -2.20
N ALA A 37 -12.98 9.84 -2.33
CA ALA A 37 -11.99 8.80 -2.04
C ALA A 37 -11.45 8.96 -0.61
N PRO A 38 -11.05 7.87 0.08
CA PRO A 38 -10.30 7.97 1.32
C PRO A 38 -9.07 8.87 1.13
N PRO A 39 -8.79 9.80 2.06
CA PRO A 39 -7.65 10.67 1.93
C PRO A 39 -6.36 9.84 2.01
N TRP A 40 -5.40 10.16 1.13
CA TRP A 40 -4.05 9.63 1.13
C TRP A 40 -3.11 10.74 1.62
N PRO A 41 -2.73 10.73 2.91
CA PRO A 41 -1.86 11.74 3.49
C PRO A 41 -0.46 11.66 2.88
N ARG A 42 0.17 12.83 2.69
CA ARG A 42 1.57 12.87 2.27
C ARG A 42 2.44 12.19 3.31
N LEU A 43 3.29 11.26 2.86
CA LEU A 43 4.28 10.63 3.71
C LEU A 43 5.30 11.69 4.16
N LEU A 44 5.28 12.02 5.46
CA LEU A 44 6.24 12.95 6.05
C LEU A 44 7.42 12.16 6.62
N PRO A 45 8.68 12.59 6.41
CA PRO A 45 9.82 12.01 7.08
C PRO A 45 9.82 12.40 8.56
N ARG A 46 9.04 11.69 9.40
CA ARG A 46 9.15 11.74 10.86
C ARG A 46 8.95 10.35 11.45
N GLY A 47 10.06 9.75 11.90
CA GLY A 47 10.05 8.57 12.76
C GLY A 47 9.73 7.23 12.07
N ARG A 48 9.91 6.13 12.83
CA ARG A 48 9.80 4.74 12.36
C ARG A 48 8.39 4.27 11.97
N ALA A 49 7.35 5.06 12.25
CA ALA A 49 5.98 4.76 11.87
C ALA A 49 5.59 5.55 10.61
N ALA A 50 6.27 5.25 9.50
CA ALA A 50 5.85 5.71 8.18
C ALA A 50 4.50 5.05 7.87
N VAL A 51 3.41 5.75 8.17
CA VAL A 51 2.06 5.28 7.84
C VAL A 51 1.90 5.39 6.33
N VAL A 52 1.69 4.24 5.69
CA VAL A 52 1.44 4.13 4.24
C VAL A 52 -0.04 3.92 3.99
N GLN A 53 -0.45 4.06 2.74
CA GLN A 53 -1.82 3.79 2.31
C GLN A 53 -1.96 2.30 1.95
N SER A 54 -2.82 1.59 2.67
CA SER A 54 -3.31 0.28 2.23
C SER A 54 -4.29 0.43 1.07
N LEU A 55 -4.24 -0.54 0.15
CA LEU A 55 -5.06 -0.65 -1.05
C LEU A 55 -5.62 -2.07 -1.16
N ALA A 56 -6.56 -2.41 -0.29
CA ALA A 56 -7.24 -3.71 -0.26
C ALA A 56 -8.72 -3.58 -0.65
N PRO A 57 -9.32 -4.63 -1.26
CA PRO A 57 -10.72 -4.61 -1.62
C PRO A 57 -11.61 -4.72 -0.37
N GLY A 58 -12.80 -4.12 -0.45
CA GLY A 58 -13.82 -4.21 0.59
C GLY A 58 -13.83 -3.04 1.59
N PRO A 59 -14.83 -3.01 2.50
CA PRO A 59 -14.99 -1.92 3.45
C PRO A 59 -13.77 -1.78 4.37
N GLY A 60 -13.21 -0.56 4.46
CA GLY A 60 -12.03 -0.29 5.28
C GLY A 60 -10.70 -0.80 4.71
N GLY A 61 -10.70 -1.42 3.53
CA GLY A 61 -9.48 -1.93 2.89
C GLY A 61 -8.55 -0.83 2.34
N ILE A 62 -9.09 0.38 2.13
CA ILE A 62 -8.30 1.55 1.74
C ILE A 62 -8.19 2.48 2.96
N GLY A 63 -7.04 2.48 3.61
CA GLY A 63 -6.75 3.38 4.73
C GLY A 63 -5.27 3.42 5.13
N PRO A 64 -4.89 4.38 6.00
CA PRO A 64 -3.56 4.44 6.58
C PRO A 64 -3.24 3.19 7.42
N VAL A 65 -2.06 2.60 7.22
CA VAL A 65 -1.55 1.44 7.99
C VAL A 65 -0.08 1.61 8.39
N ASP A 66 0.30 1.02 9.52
CA ASP A 66 1.71 0.79 9.86
C ASP A 66 2.20 -0.48 9.15
N ALA A 67 2.74 -0.30 7.95
CA ALA A 67 3.26 -1.41 7.14
C ALA A 67 4.44 -2.15 7.80
N ALA A 68 5.22 -1.47 8.65
CA ALA A 68 6.35 -2.10 9.31
C ALA A 68 5.87 -3.11 10.36
N ALA A 69 4.85 -2.73 11.14
CA ALA A 69 4.20 -3.63 12.09
C ALA A 69 3.46 -4.75 11.38
N GLU A 70 2.62 -4.43 10.39
CA GLU A 70 1.77 -5.39 9.68
C GLU A 70 2.59 -6.48 8.97
N HIS A 71 3.71 -6.12 8.36
CA HIS A 71 4.57 -7.07 7.63
C HIS A 71 5.79 -7.55 8.44
N ARG A 72 5.87 -7.22 9.75
CA ARG A 72 6.96 -7.62 10.65
C ARG A 72 8.34 -7.25 10.09
N CYS A 73 8.49 -6.03 9.56
CA CYS A 73 9.73 -5.60 8.93
C CYS A 73 10.93 -5.62 9.88
N ASP A 74 10.73 -5.40 11.18
CA ASP A 74 11.80 -5.48 12.18
C ASP A 74 12.39 -6.90 12.28
N PHE A 75 11.54 -7.92 12.23
CA PHE A 75 11.98 -9.32 12.20
C PHE A 75 12.88 -9.59 10.97
N TRP A 76 12.43 -9.19 9.78
CA TRP A 76 13.21 -9.41 8.55
C TRP A 76 14.51 -8.59 8.52
N ARG A 77 14.50 -7.36 9.04
CA ARG A 77 15.71 -6.54 9.19
C ARG A 77 16.72 -7.21 10.11
N GLN A 78 16.27 -7.72 11.25
CA GLN A 78 17.14 -8.44 12.19
C GLN A 78 17.73 -9.69 11.54
N GLN A 79 16.88 -10.53 10.91
CA GLN A 79 17.36 -11.75 10.23
C GLN A 79 18.42 -11.42 9.17
N ALA A 80 18.20 -10.36 8.37
CA ALA A 80 19.18 -9.93 7.37
C ALA A 80 20.47 -9.37 7.98
N GLN A 81 20.46 -8.87 9.22
CA GLN A 81 21.65 -8.43 9.95
C GLN A 81 22.42 -9.63 10.50
N ASP A 82 21.72 -10.59 11.11
CA ASP A 82 22.31 -11.81 11.66
C ASP A 82 23.03 -12.62 10.58
N HIS A 83 22.42 -12.77 9.39
CA HIS A 83 23.07 -13.43 8.24
C HIS A 83 24.31 -12.68 7.73
N ARG A 84 24.38 -11.35 7.87
CA ARG A 84 25.57 -10.57 7.49
C ARG A 84 26.66 -10.63 8.57
N ALA A 85 26.27 -10.73 9.85
CA ALA A 85 27.19 -10.83 10.98
C ALA A 85 27.77 -12.24 11.16
N GLY A 86 27.02 -13.28 10.77
CA GLY A 86 27.42 -14.69 10.80
C GLY A 86 27.96 -15.23 9.48
N GLY A 87 28.56 -14.39 8.63
CA GLY A 87 29.30 -14.86 7.45
C GLY A 87 30.44 -15.83 7.84
N PRO A 88 30.94 -16.68 6.91
CA PRO A 88 32.13 -17.48 7.17
C PRO A 88 33.33 -16.61 7.60
#